data_AF-A0A358XZ77-F1
#
_entry.id   AF-A0A358XZ77-F1
#
_cell.length_a   1.000
_cell.length_b   1.000
_cell.length_c   1.000
_cell.angle_alpha   90.00
_cell.angle_beta   90.00
_cell.angle_gamma   90.00
#
_symmetry.space_group_name_H-M   'P 1'
#
loop_
_entity.id
_entity.type
_entity.pdbx_description
1 polymer ?
#
loop_
_entity_poly.entity_id
_entity_poly.type
_entity_poly.pdbx_seq_one_letter_code
_entity_poly.pdbx_strand_id
1 'polypeptide(L)'
;MVRLLVGMLLSLILISQASAQGSQSLRGKLEQAIEVASQNQLKIVSLNQTALPNIFEVELNSGEVLYSDISGDYLFSGDMYATSPGGLTNLSASSRQQRAMDKIAAIPEDEMIVFTPDNVKA
;
A
#
# COMPACT_ATOMS: atom_id res chain seq x y z
N MET A 1 38.27 66.61 -8.77
CA MET A 1 37.80 66.36 -7.40
C MET A 1 36.29 66.10 -7.45
N VAL A 2 35.87 64.92 -7.89
CA VAL A 2 34.48 64.43 -7.79
C VAL A 2 34.61 62.98 -7.34
N ARG A 3 34.45 62.79 -6.04
CA ARG A 3 34.39 61.50 -5.37
C ARG A 3 32.91 61.11 -5.23
N LEU A 4 32.70 59.81 -5.13
CA LEU A 4 31.55 59.12 -4.57
C LEU A 4 30.32 58.91 -5.47
N LEU A 5 29.76 57.70 -5.29
CA LEU A 5 28.44 57.20 -5.68
C LEU A 5 28.33 56.54 -7.06
N VAL A 6 28.93 55.36 -7.21
CA VAL A 6 28.38 54.31 -8.09
C VAL A 6 28.24 53.02 -7.28
N GLY A 7 27.06 52.89 -6.68
CA GLY A 7 26.29 51.64 -6.60
C GLY A 7 27.02 50.36 -6.25
N MET A 8 27.36 50.21 -4.98
CA MET A 8 27.53 48.91 -4.33
C MET A 8 26.17 48.20 -4.28
N LEU A 9 25.82 47.42 -5.31
CA LEU A 9 24.66 46.52 -5.33
C LEU A 9 24.78 45.50 -6.46
N LEU A 10 25.81 44.65 -6.38
CA LEU A 10 25.80 43.35 -7.06
C LEU A 10 25.38 42.31 -6.01
N SER A 11 24.08 42.29 -5.73
CA SER A 11 23.42 41.30 -4.90
C SER A 11 23.60 39.92 -5.53
N LEU A 12 24.25 39.02 -4.78
CA LEU A 12 24.31 37.59 -5.06
C LEU A 12 22.89 37.04 -5.20
N ILE A 13 22.50 36.69 -6.42
CA ILE A 13 21.37 35.80 -6.65
C ILE A 13 21.90 34.38 -6.41
N LEU A 14 21.94 33.98 -5.14
CA LEU A 14 21.97 32.57 -4.77
C LEU A 14 20.62 32.00 -5.15
N ILE A 15 20.57 31.33 -6.31
CA ILE A 15 19.43 30.50 -6.69
C ILE A 15 19.40 29.35 -5.69
N SER A 16 18.57 29.50 -4.66
CA SER A 16 18.17 28.39 -3.81
C SER A 16 17.43 27.39 -4.69
N GLN A 17 18.15 26.41 -5.21
CA GLN A 17 17.54 25.17 -5.68
C GLN A 17 17.06 24.43 -4.44
N ALA A 18 15.91 24.86 -3.91
CA ALA A 18 15.11 24.04 -3.04
C ALA A 18 14.64 22.88 -3.91
N SER A 19 15.37 21.77 -3.86
CA SER A 19 14.87 20.49 -4.34
C SER A 19 13.57 20.23 -3.59
N ALA A 20 12.45 20.48 -4.26
CA ALA A 20 11.17 19.93 -3.89
C ALA A 20 11.28 18.41 -4.10
N GLN A 21 11.95 17.72 -3.17
CA GLN A 21 11.58 16.35 -2.87
C GLN A 21 10.20 16.43 -2.26
N GLY A 22 9.18 16.56 -3.13
CA GLY A 22 7.80 16.39 -2.72
C GLY A 22 7.73 15.04 -2.03
N SER A 23 7.22 15.01 -0.80
CA SER A 23 7.04 13.78 -0.06
C SER A 23 6.18 12.85 -0.92
N GLN A 24 6.81 11.87 -1.56
CA GLN A 24 6.12 10.90 -2.41
C GLN A 24 5.09 10.18 -1.55
N SER A 25 3.87 10.04 -2.06
CA SER A 25 2.83 9.28 -1.35
C SER A 25 3.27 7.83 -1.17
N LEU A 26 2.79 7.18 -0.10
CA LEU A 26 3.04 5.74 0.14
C LEU A 26 2.78 4.93 -1.13
N ARG A 27 1.61 5.12 -1.76
CA ARG A 27 1.23 4.46 -3.01
C ARG A 27 2.26 4.71 -4.12
N GLY A 28 2.61 5.96 -4.40
CA GLY A 28 3.54 6.27 -5.47
C GLY A 28 4.92 5.66 -5.23
N LYS A 29 5.37 5.60 -3.97
CA LYS A 29 6.65 4.99 -3.61
C LYS A 29 6.64 3.48 -3.80
N LEU A 30 5.56 2.83 -3.36
CA LEU A 30 5.38 1.39 -3.55
C LEU A 30 5.22 1.01 -5.02
N GLU A 31 4.52 1.80 -5.82
CA GLU A 31 4.40 1.59 -7.28
C GLU A 31 5.78 1.62 -7.96
N GLN A 32 6.64 2.56 -7.56
CA GLN A 32 8.01 2.63 -8.06
C GLN A 32 8.87 1.43 -7.63
N ALA A 33 8.73 0.99 -6.38
CA ALA A 33 9.53 -0.09 -5.81
C ALA A 33 9.06 -1.50 -6.21
N ILE A 34 7.77 -1.68 -6.49
CA ILE A 34 7.15 -2.99 -6.78
C ILE A 34 6.83 -3.11 -8.26
N GLU A 35 5.98 -2.21 -8.79
CA GLU A 35 5.48 -2.35 -10.16
C GLU A 35 6.55 -2.02 -11.18
N VAL A 36 7.16 -0.83 -11.07
CA VAL A 36 8.17 -0.40 -12.06
C VAL A 36 9.41 -1.29 -11.99
N ALA A 37 9.90 -1.60 -10.78
CA ALA A 37 11.08 -2.46 -10.59
C ALA A 37 10.87 -3.88 -11.14
N SER A 38 9.66 -4.43 -11.05
CA SER A 38 9.30 -5.73 -11.62
C SER A 38 8.89 -5.67 -13.09
N GLN A 39 9.06 -4.52 -13.77
CA GLN A 39 8.60 -4.31 -15.14
C GLN A 39 7.10 -4.64 -15.32
N ASN A 40 6.29 -4.25 -14.34
CA ASN A 40 4.84 -4.46 -14.29
C ASN A 40 4.37 -5.92 -14.17
N GLN A 41 5.27 -6.86 -13.83
CA GLN A 41 4.89 -8.25 -13.54
C GLN A 41 4.12 -8.36 -12.23
N LEU A 42 4.53 -7.60 -11.20
CA LEU A 42 3.79 -7.44 -9.95
C LEU A 42 2.98 -6.14 -10.01
N LYS A 43 1.74 -6.20 -9.52
CA LYS A 43 0.80 -5.07 -9.46
C LYS A 43 0.19 -4.95 -8.08
N ILE A 44 0.09 -3.73 -7.55
CA ILE A 44 -0.59 -3.46 -6.29
C ILE A 44 -2.08 -3.42 -6.56
N VAL A 45 -2.79 -4.47 -6.14
CA VAL A 45 -4.24 -4.61 -6.29
C VAL A 45 -4.96 -3.76 -5.25
N SER A 46 -4.47 -3.75 -4.01
CA SER A 46 -5.08 -2.98 -2.94
C SER A 46 -4.04 -2.46 -1.94
N LEU A 47 -4.38 -1.34 -1.29
CA LEU A 47 -3.60 -0.73 -0.21
C LEU A 47 -4.58 -0.37 0.91
N ASN A 48 -4.66 -1.22 1.93
CA ASN A 48 -5.69 -1.13 2.97
C ASN A 48 -5.08 -0.83 4.34
N GLN A 49 -5.77 -0.05 5.17
CA GLN A 49 -5.33 0.19 6.54
C GLN A 49 -5.53 -1.08 7.38
N THR A 50 -4.57 -1.39 8.25
CA THR A 50 -4.68 -2.50 9.19
C THR A 50 -5.23 -2.05 10.55
N ALA A 51 -5.43 -3.00 11.47
CA ALA A 51 -5.76 -2.68 12.86
C ALA A 51 -4.61 -1.95 13.59
N LEU A 52 -3.37 -2.06 13.09
CA LEU A 52 -2.23 -1.32 13.61
C LEU A 52 -2.18 0.08 12.98
N PRO A 53 -2.11 1.16 13.79
CA PRO A 53 -1.98 2.50 13.26
C PRO A 53 -0.76 2.63 12.35
N ASN A 54 -0.94 3.35 11.23
CA ASN A 54 0.10 3.63 10.24
C ASN A 54 0.71 2.41 9.53
N ILE A 55 0.19 1.19 9.76
CA ILE A 55 0.57 0.01 9.00
C ILE A 55 -0.52 -0.30 7.98
N PHE A 56 -0.09 -0.52 6.75
CA PHE A 56 -0.93 -0.78 5.59
C PHE A 56 -0.66 -2.18 5.05
N GLU A 57 -1.73 -2.87 4.70
CA GLU A 57 -1.72 -4.12 3.93
C GLU A 57 -1.59 -3.75 2.44
N VAL A 58 -0.59 -4.34 1.77
CA VAL A 58 -0.30 -4.19 0.35
C VAL A 58 -0.58 -5.53 -0.33
N GLU A 59 -1.66 -5.63 -1.08
CA GLU A 59 -2.00 -6.84 -1.82
C GLU A 59 -1.45 -6.76 -3.24
N LEU A 60 -0.79 -7.84 -3.67
CA LEU A 60 -0.27 -7.97 -5.02
C LEU A 60 -1.20 -8.83 -5.89
N ASN A 61 -1.10 -8.67 -7.21
CA ASN A 61 -1.80 -9.50 -8.19
C ASN A 61 -1.43 -11.00 -8.12
N SER A 62 -0.29 -11.33 -7.52
CA SER A 62 0.09 -12.71 -7.20
C SER A 62 -0.75 -13.33 -6.08
N GLY A 63 -1.50 -12.52 -5.33
CA GLY A 63 -2.20 -12.90 -4.10
C GLY A 63 -1.34 -12.79 -2.84
N GLU A 64 -0.07 -12.43 -2.98
CA GLU A 64 0.81 -12.15 -1.85
C GLU A 64 0.36 -10.86 -1.13
N VAL A 65 0.48 -10.89 0.20
CA VAL A 65 0.21 -9.74 1.05
C VAL A 65 1.49 -9.36 1.77
N LEU A 66 1.87 -8.10 1.59
CA LEU A 66 2.94 -7.45 2.30
C LEU A 66 2.37 -6.38 3.22
N TYR A 67 3.20 -5.91 4.15
CA TYR A 67 2.87 -4.80 5.02
C TYR A 67 3.94 -3.72 4.92
N SER A 68 3.52 -2.48 5.03
CA SER A 68 4.41 -1.34 5.09
C SER A 68 3.88 -0.31 6.07
N ASP A 69 4.78 0.48 6.65
CA ASP A 69 4.36 1.68 7.37
C ASP A 69 4.06 2.83 6.40
N ILE A 70 3.69 4.00 6.93
CA ILE A 70 3.36 5.17 6.10
C ILE A 70 4.55 5.66 5.25
N SER A 71 5.78 5.34 5.66
CA SER A 71 6.99 5.77 4.95
C SER A 71 7.20 5.02 3.64
N GLY A 72 6.73 3.77 3.55
CA GLY A 72 6.98 2.92 2.39
C GLY A 72 8.45 2.49 2.22
N ASP A 73 9.31 2.72 3.21
CA ASP A 73 10.74 2.37 3.14
C ASP A 73 11.00 0.88 3.33
N TYR A 74 10.12 0.21 4.06
CA TYR A 74 10.26 -1.20 4.39
C TYR A 74 8.97 -1.96 4.08
N LEU A 75 9.16 -3.18 3.60
CA LEU A 75 8.09 -4.15 3.38
C LEU A 75 8.40 -5.39 4.22
N PHE A 76 7.37 -5.95 4.83
CA PHE A 76 7.48 -7.21 5.57
C PHE A 76 6.31 -8.13 5.23
N SER A 77 6.59 -9.43 5.24
CA SER A 77 5.64 -10.50 4.93
C SER A 77 5.37 -11.34 6.18
N GLY A 78 4.17 -11.87 6.29
CA GLY A 78 3.78 -12.78 7.38
C GLY A 78 2.32 -12.62 7.74
N ASP A 79 1.94 -13.23 8.87
CA ASP A 79 0.59 -13.08 9.42
C ASP A 79 0.58 -12.06 10.56
N MET A 80 -0.44 -11.20 10.58
CA MET A 80 -0.75 -10.29 11.66
C MET A 80 -1.62 -11.01 12.70
N TYR A 81 -1.11 -11.15 13.92
CA TYR A 81 -1.86 -11.72 15.03
C TYR A 81 -2.28 -10.65 16.03
N ALA A 82 -3.58 -10.59 16.33
CA ALA A 82 -4.08 -9.85 17.47
C ALA A 82 -3.91 -10.69 18.74
N THR A 83 -3.38 -10.09 19.80
CA THR A 83 -3.26 -10.72 21.12
C THR A 83 -4.50 -10.44 21.96
N SER A 84 -4.87 -11.40 22.79
CA SER A 84 -5.94 -11.28 23.78
C SER A 84 -5.65 -12.19 24.98
N PRO A 85 -6.37 -12.05 26.11
CA PRO A 85 -6.27 -13.02 27.20
C PRO A 85 -6.58 -14.47 26.79
N GLY A 86 -7.36 -14.66 25.72
CA GLY A 86 -7.71 -15.98 25.17
C GLY A 86 -6.71 -16.53 24.14
N GLY A 87 -5.62 -15.82 23.85
CA GLY A 87 -4.60 -16.23 22.89
C GLY A 87 -4.50 -15.33 21.65
N LEU A 88 -4.03 -15.91 20.55
CA LEU A 88 -3.73 -15.20 19.30
C LEU A 88 -4.84 -15.40 18.26
N THR A 89 -5.29 -14.31 17.65
CA THR A 89 -6.21 -14.34 16.50
C THR A 89 -5.47 -13.92 15.24
N ASN A 90 -5.46 -14.78 14.22
CA ASN A 90 -4.81 -14.48 12.94
C ASN A 90 -5.71 -13.58 12.07
N LEU A 91 -5.40 -12.28 12.02
CA LEU A 91 -6.16 -11.30 11.25
C LEU A 91 -5.94 -11.48 9.74
N SER A 92 -4.72 -11.87 9.33
CA SER A 92 -4.38 -12.11 7.93
C SER A 92 -5.13 -13.31 7.35
N ALA A 93 -5.38 -14.34 8.15
CA ALA A 93 -6.21 -15.48 7.75
C ALA A 93 -7.66 -15.07 7.50
N SER A 94 -8.26 -14.28 8.39
CA SER A 94 -9.61 -13.73 8.21
C SER A 94 -9.71 -12.85 6.96
N SER A 95 -8.71 -11.98 6.73
CA SER A 95 -8.64 -11.15 5.52
C SER A 95 -8.56 -12.00 4.24
N ARG A 96 -7.72 -13.06 4.23
CA ARG A 96 -7.63 -14.02 3.12
C ARG A 96 -8.93 -14.75 2.86
N GLN A 97 -9.62 -15.19 3.92
CA GLN A 97 -10.91 -15.87 3.79
C GLN A 97 -11.96 -14.95 3.19
N GLN A 98 -12.05 -13.70 3.66
CA GLN A 98 -12.98 -12.73 3.11
C GLN A 98 -12.72 -12.50 1.61
N ARG A 99 -11.46 -12.29 1.21
CA ARG A 99 -11.12 -12.13 -0.22
C ARG A 99 -11.48 -13.35 -1.06
N ALA A 100 -11.30 -14.56 -0.52
CA ALA A 100 -11.72 -15.78 -1.22
C ALA A 100 -13.25 -15.81 -1.41
N MET A 101 -14.01 -15.44 -0.37
CA MET A 101 -15.47 -15.33 -0.47
C MET A 101 -15.90 -14.28 -1.48
N ASP A 102 -15.26 -13.10 -1.49
CA ASP A 102 -15.58 -12.02 -2.43
C ASP A 102 -15.31 -12.46 -3.88
N LYS A 103 -14.22 -13.18 -4.12
CA LYS A 103 -13.90 -13.74 -5.44
C LYS A 103 -14.92 -14.78 -5.89
N ILE A 104 -15.39 -15.65 -4.99
CA ILE A 104 -16.42 -16.63 -5.29
C ILE A 104 -17.76 -15.94 -5.56
N ALA A 105 -18.12 -14.95 -4.75
CA ALA A 105 -19.37 -14.20 -4.89
C ALA A 105 -19.44 -13.35 -6.17
N ALA A 106 -18.29 -13.03 -6.77
CA ALA A 106 -18.20 -12.33 -8.05
C ALA A 106 -18.44 -13.25 -9.27
N ILE A 107 -18.51 -14.57 -9.09
CA ILE A 107 -18.79 -15.52 -10.17
C ILE A 107 -20.30 -15.52 -10.45
N PRO A 108 -20.74 -15.28 -11.70
CA PRO A 108 -22.16 -15.38 -12.07
C PRO A 108 -22.73 -16.77 -11.81
N GLU A 109 -23.96 -16.86 -11.30
CA GLU A 109 -24.59 -18.15 -10.96
C GLU A 109 -24.78 -19.07 -12.18
N ASP A 110 -24.96 -18.51 -13.37
CA ASP A 110 -25.06 -19.26 -14.63
C ASP A 110 -23.73 -19.87 -15.10
N GLU A 111 -22.61 -19.47 -14.50
CA GLU A 111 -21.29 -20.10 -14.66
C GLU A 111 -21.01 -21.16 -13.57
N MET A 112 -21.91 -21.34 -12.58
CA MET A 112 -21.72 -22.24 -11.46
C MET A 112 -22.40 -23.61 -11.69
N ILE A 113 -21.74 -24.68 -11.24
CA ILE A 113 -22.40 -25.98 -11.04
C ILE A 113 -22.81 -26.07 -9.58
N VAL A 114 -24.09 -25.82 -9.29
CA VAL A 114 -24.63 -25.82 -7.92
C VAL A 114 -25.22 -27.20 -7.58
N PHE A 115 -24.64 -27.86 -6.58
CA PHE A 115 -25.20 -29.09 -6.02
C PHE A 115 -26.09 -28.75 -4.83
N THR A 116 -27.40 -28.64 -5.06
CA THR A 116 -28.38 -28.42 -3.99
C THR A 116 -28.57 -29.71 -3.19
N PRO A 117 -28.50 -29.68 -1.84
CA PRO A 117 -28.75 -30.87 -1.04
C PRO A 117 -30.23 -31.26 -1.08
N ASP A 118 -30.52 -32.57 -1.09
CA ASP A 118 -31.91 -33.10 -1.05
C ASP A 118 -32.67 -32.64 0.20
N ASN A 119 -31.95 -32.42 1.30
CA ASN A 119 -32.51 -31.96 2.57
C ASN A 119 -31.67 -30.79 3.11
N VAL A 120 -32.29 -29.62 3.25
CA VAL A 120 -31.70 -28.46 3.93
C VAL A 120 -31.89 -28.65 5.44
N LYS A 121 -30.80 -28.82 6.20
CA LYS A 121 -30.87 -28.80 7.67
C LYS A 121 -31.08 -27.36 8.14
N ALA A 122 -32.07 -27.18 9.02
CA ALA A 122 -32.35 -25.92 9.71
C ALA A 122 -31.27 -25.59 10.75
#